data_AF-A0A846QHE9-F1
#
_entry.id   AF-A0A846QHE9-F1
#
_cell.length_a   1.000
_cell.length_b   1.000
_cell.length_c   1.000
_cell.angle_alpha   90.00
_cell.angle_beta   90.00
_cell.angle_gamma   90.00
#
_symmetry.space_group_name_H-M   'P 1'
#
loop_
_entity.id
_entity.type
_entity.pdbx_description
1 polymer ?
#
loop_
_entity_poly.entity_id
_entity_poly.type
_entity_poly.pdbx_seq_one_letter_code
_entity_poly.pdbx_strand_id
1 'polypeptide(L)'
;MRAHIREVLLRKLDQTAERRREALVEFFGVTMGEADQRATERLAEIVPPLLPQLYEKWIAMFLDRLFETVPMPQLETLCDGTDDNNAALILIYLMFLESERMEKQIDKDLHQYGLAQTGNDSDMGDLASCYIRAKMAQLGREIKGLDKK
;
A
#
# COMPACT_ATOMS: atom_id res chain seq x y z
N MET A 1 8.00 -0.66 22.89
CA MET A 1 7.61 0.46 22.00
C MET A 1 7.76 0.13 20.52
N ARG A 2 8.97 -0.05 19.96
CA ARG A 2 9.13 -0.44 18.53
C ARG A 2 8.28 -1.66 18.13
N ALA A 3 8.30 -2.71 18.96
CA ALA A 3 7.49 -3.91 18.75
C ALA A 3 5.98 -3.63 18.76
N HIS A 4 5.52 -2.74 19.66
CA HIS A 4 4.12 -2.33 19.75
C HIS A 4 3.68 -1.59 18.48
N ILE A 5 4.45 -0.60 18.02
CA ILE A 5 4.14 0.13 16.79
C ILE A 5 4.14 -0.83 15.58
N ARG A 6 5.14 -1.71 15.48
CA ARG A 6 5.19 -2.74 14.42
C ARG A 6 3.91 -3.58 14.42
N GLU A 7 3.48 -4.03 15.60
CA GLU A 7 2.28 -4.83 15.75
C GLU A 7 1.01 -4.06 15.35
N VAL A 8 0.87 -2.81 15.80
CA VAL A 8 -0.27 -1.93 15.43
C VAL A 8 -0.36 -1.77 13.91
N LEU A 9 0.77 -1.50 13.24
CA LEU A 9 0.80 -1.33 11.78
C LEU A 9 0.51 -2.65 11.04
N LEU A 10 1.13 -3.77 11.44
CA LEU A 10 0.92 -5.08 10.81
C LEU A 10 -0.51 -5.62 11.00
N ARG A 11 -1.19 -5.28 12.10
CA ARG A 11 -2.60 -5.65 12.30
C ARG A 11 -3.55 -4.97 11.30
N LYS A 12 -3.15 -3.83 10.73
CA LYS A 12 -3.95 -3.08 9.76
C LYS A 12 -3.66 -3.40 8.31
N LEU A 13 -2.54 -4.07 8.04
CA LEU A 13 -2.26 -4.61 6.73
C LEU A 13 -3.05 -5.90 6.51
N ASP A 14 -3.50 -6.11 5.28
CA ASP A 14 -4.17 -7.35 4.90
C ASP A 14 -3.27 -8.56 5.17
N GLN A 15 -3.80 -9.52 5.91
CA GLN A 15 -3.07 -10.71 6.33
C GLN A 15 -3.37 -11.94 5.47
N THR A 16 -4.42 -11.88 4.65
CA THR A 16 -4.85 -12.99 3.78
C THR A 16 -5.21 -12.50 2.38
N ALA A 17 -5.02 -13.37 1.40
CA ALA A 17 -5.33 -13.06 0.01
C ALA A 17 -6.85 -12.83 -0.20
N GLU A 18 -7.69 -13.52 0.56
CA GLU A 18 -9.14 -13.45 0.51
C GLU A 18 -9.64 -12.09 0.98
N ARG A 19 -9.18 -11.63 2.15
CA ARG A 19 -9.56 -10.32 2.72
C ARG A 19 -9.10 -9.17 1.82
N ARG A 20 -7.90 -9.29 1.28
CA ARG A 20 -7.38 -8.33 0.30
C ARG A 20 -8.25 -8.28 -0.95
N ARG A 21 -8.64 -9.44 -1.50
CA ARG A 21 -9.49 -9.49 -2.69
C ARG A 21 -10.85 -8.84 -2.40
N GLU A 22 -11.46 -9.16 -1.26
CA GLU A 22 -12.72 -8.57 -0.81
C GLU A 22 -12.61 -7.05 -0.70
N ALA A 23 -11.59 -6.54 0.00
CA ALA A 23 -11.35 -5.11 0.16
C ALA A 23 -11.12 -4.39 -1.19
N LEU A 24 -10.38 -5.02 -2.12
CA LEU A 24 -10.18 -4.46 -3.45
C LEU A 24 -11.46 -4.43 -4.28
N VAL A 25 -12.29 -5.48 -4.22
CA VAL A 25 -13.58 -5.51 -4.92
C VAL A 25 -14.50 -4.43 -4.38
N GLU A 26 -14.60 -4.26 -3.06
CA GLU A 26 -15.40 -3.20 -2.44
C GLU A 26 -14.89 -1.81 -2.82
N PHE A 27 -13.58 -1.58 -2.70
CA PHE A 27 -12.96 -0.32 -3.08
C PHE A 27 -13.25 0.03 -4.55
N PHE A 28 -13.08 -0.94 -5.45
CA PHE A 28 -13.35 -0.77 -6.87
C PHE A 28 -14.83 -0.58 -7.18
N GLY A 29 -15.74 -1.27 -6.48
CA GLY A 29 -17.18 -1.05 -6.60
C GLY A 29 -17.60 0.36 -6.19
N VAL A 30 -17.01 0.91 -5.13
CA VAL A 30 -17.30 2.28 -4.67
C VAL A 30 -16.66 3.32 -5.60
N THR A 31 -15.41 3.12 -5.99
CA THR A 31 -14.65 4.13 -6.76
C THR A 31 -14.96 4.14 -8.25
N MET A 32 -15.47 3.05 -8.82
CA MET A 32 -15.82 2.95 -10.24
C MET A 32 -17.31 3.01 -10.54
N GLY A 33 -18.17 3.25 -9.54
CA GLY A 33 -19.62 3.40 -9.74
C GLY A 33 -20.28 2.13 -10.31
N GLU A 34 -21.01 2.25 -11.43
CA GLU A 34 -21.70 1.12 -12.11
C GLU A 34 -20.76 0.13 -12.83
N ALA A 35 -19.54 -0.07 -12.33
CA ALA A 35 -18.67 -1.10 -12.88
C ALA A 35 -19.29 -2.49 -12.68
N ASP A 36 -19.32 -3.29 -13.75
CA ASP A 36 -19.76 -4.70 -13.68
C ASP A 36 -18.96 -5.42 -12.57
N GLN A 37 -19.67 -6.15 -11.69
CA GLN A 37 -19.06 -6.90 -10.60
C GLN A 37 -17.99 -7.90 -11.09
N ARG A 38 -18.16 -8.44 -12.30
CA ARG A 38 -17.14 -9.30 -12.92
C ARG A 38 -15.89 -8.55 -13.36
N ALA A 39 -15.99 -7.25 -13.62
CA ALA A 39 -14.84 -6.41 -13.94
C ALA A 39 -14.07 -6.04 -12.66
N THR A 40 -14.77 -5.73 -11.57
CA THR A 40 -14.12 -5.44 -10.26
C THR A 40 -13.39 -6.66 -9.70
N GLU A 41 -13.97 -7.86 -9.83
CA GLU A 41 -13.33 -9.12 -9.43
C GLU A 41 -12.05 -9.39 -10.23
N ARG A 42 -12.10 -9.26 -11.57
CA ARG A 42 -10.91 -9.43 -12.41
C ARG A 42 -9.83 -8.40 -12.12
N LEU A 43 -10.20 -7.16 -11.79
CA LEU A 43 -9.24 -6.14 -11.39
C LEU A 43 -8.57 -6.48 -10.06
N ALA A 44 -9.32 -7.00 -9.08
CA ALA A 44 -8.75 -7.43 -7.81
C ALA A 44 -7.75 -8.59 -7.94
N GLU A 45 -7.94 -9.47 -8.94
CA GLU A 45 -7.00 -10.54 -9.31
C GLU A 45 -5.71 -10.04 -9.98
N ILE A 46 -5.80 -8.92 -10.73
CA ILE A 46 -4.66 -8.30 -11.41
C ILE A 46 -3.72 -7.57 -10.44
N VAL A 47 -4.26 -6.98 -9.36
CA VAL A 47 -3.43 -6.26 -8.40
C VAL A 47 -2.44 -7.26 -7.75
N PRO A 48 -1.14 -6.93 -7.61
CA PRO A 48 -0.12 -7.85 -7.10
C PRO A 48 -0.44 -8.40 -5.71
N PRO A 49 -0.07 -9.66 -5.41
CA PRO A 49 -0.36 -10.29 -4.13
C PRO A 49 0.26 -9.51 -2.97
N LEU A 50 -0.12 -9.87 -1.75
CA LEU A 50 0.53 -9.32 -0.56
C LEU A 50 2.04 -9.49 -0.68
N LEU A 51 2.77 -8.43 -0.31
CA LEU A 51 4.24 -8.40 -0.29
C LEU A 51 4.73 -8.26 1.16
N PRO A 52 4.53 -9.26 2.04
CA PRO A 52 4.81 -9.13 3.48
C PRO A 52 6.23 -8.63 3.76
N GLN A 53 7.20 -9.11 2.99
CA GLN A 53 8.61 -8.73 3.13
C GLN A 53 8.84 -7.24 2.83
N LEU A 54 8.15 -6.68 1.83
CA LEU A 54 8.26 -5.25 1.52
C LEU A 54 7.55 -4.41 2.59
N TYR A 55 6.37 -4.84 3.04
CA TYR A 55 5.67 -4.14 4.11
C TYR A 55 6.48 -4.11 5.41
N GLU A 56 7.08 -5.24 5.79
CA GLU A 56 7.98 -5.31 6.95
C GLU A 56 9.20 -4.39 6.79
N LYS A 57 9.80 -4.37 5.59
CA LYS A 57 10.90 -3.46 5.27
C LYS A 57 10.48 -1.99 5.43
N TRP A 58 9.34 -1.59 4.86
CA TRP A 58 8.89 -0.20 4.93
C TRP A 58 8.48 0.21 6.34
N ILE A 59 7.87 -0.70 7.12
CA ILE A 59 7.62 -0.48 8.55
C ILE A 59 8.94 -0.29 9.30
N ALA A 60 9.97 -1.09 9.01
CA ALA A 60 11.28 -0.92 9.65
C ALA A 60 11.89 0.46 9.33
N MET A 61 11.86 0.88 8.05
CA MET A 61 12.33 2.21 7.64
C MET A 61 11.56 3.34 8.32
N PHE A 62 10.24 3.19 8.46
CA PHE A 62 9.42 4.12 9.22
C PHE A 62 9.83 4.20 10.68
N LEU A 63 9.99 3.05 11.35
CA LEU A 63 10.40 3.00 12.76
C LEU A 63 11.78 3.62 12.97
N ASP A 64 12.72 3.38 12.07
CA ASP A 64 14.04 4.01 12.12
C ASP A 64 13.90 5.53 12.07
N ARG A 65 13.11 6.06 11.14
CA ARG A 65 12.92 7.50 10.99
C ARG A 65 12.14 8.12 12.16
N LEU A 66 11.11 7.43 12.64
CA LEU A 66 10.26 7.90 13.73
C LEU A 66 11.08 8.09 15.01
N PHE A 67 11.90 7.10 15.38
CA PHE A 67 12.74 7.16 16.59
C PHE A 67 13.95 8.07 16.44
N GLU A 68 14.40 8.35 15.22
CA GLU A 68 15.44 9.33 14.95
C GLU A 68 14.94 10.77 15.15
N THR A 69 13.66 11.03 14.86
CA THR A 69 13.13 12.40 14.72
C THR A 69 12.17 12.83 15.82
N VAL A 70 11.51 11.90 16.50
CA VAL A 70 10.51 12.20 17.52
C VAL A 70 11.10 12.02 18.92
N PRO A 71 10.98 13.02 19.82
CA PRO A 71 11.41 12.90 21.21
C PRO A 71 10.72 11.76 21.95
N MET A 72 11.47 11.07 22.82
CA MET A 72 10.95 9.92 23.59
C MET A 72 9.65 10.17 24.36
N PRO A 73 9.43 11.29 25.07
CA PRO A 73 8.18 11.51 25.80
C PRO A 73 6.93 11.54 24.89
N GLN A 74 7.08 12.02 23.65
CA GLN A 74 6.00 12.02 22.67
C GLN A 74 5.73 10.61 22.17
N LEU A 75 6.78 9.81 21.95
CA LEU A 75 6.64 8.40 21.56
C LEU A 75 5.99 7.55 22.66
N GLU A 76 6.31 7.82 23.93
CA GLU A 76 5.67 7.16 25.07
C GLU A 76 4.17 7.45 25.12
N THR A 77 3.79 8.72 24.92
CA THR A 77 2.39 9.13 24.84
C THR A 77 1.68 8.44 23.67
N LEU A 78 2.31 8.46 22.49
CA LEU A 78 1.77 7.86 21.27
C LEU A 78 1.67 6.32 21.34
N CYS A 79 2.37 5.68 22.26
CA CYS A 79 2.39 4.21 22.41
C CYS A 79 1.68 3.73 23.68
N ASP A 80 0.72 4.48 24.20
CA ASP A 80 -0.08 4.10 25.38
C ASP A 80 -1.11 2.98 25.08
N GLY A 81 -1.28 2.64 23.80
CA GLY A 81 -2.13 1.54 23.33
C GLY A 81 -3.60 1.91 23.15
N THR A 82 -4.00 3.16 23.37
CA THR A 82 -5.36 3.64 23.09
C THR A 82 -5.68 3.58 21.59
N ASP A 83 -6.96 3.43 21.25
CA ASP A 83 -7.39 3.35 19.85
C ASP A 83 -7.08 4.64 19.07
N ASP A 84 -7.21 5.80 19.71
CA ASP A 84 -6.90 7.10 19.11
C ASP A 84 -5.40 7.22 18.78
N ASN A 85 -4.52 6.81 19.69
CA ASN A 85 -3.08 6.85 19.44
C ASN A 85 -2.64 5.77 18.43
N ASN A 86 -3.28 4.60 18.44
CA ASN A 86 -3.07 3.59 17.40
C ASN A 86 -3.48 4.13 16.01
N ALA A 87 -4.62 4.83 15.92
CA ALA A 87 -5.05 5.50 14.69
C ALA A 87 -4.07 6.60 14.25
N ALA A 88 -3.56 7.40 15.20
CA ALA A 88 -2.54 8.40 14.93
C ALA A 88 -1.25 7.76 14.40
N LEU A 89 -0.79 6.65 14.97
CA LEU A 89 0.38 5.89 14.47
C LEU A 89 0.20 5.46 13.02
N ILE A 90 -0.99 4.97 12.66
CA ILE A 90 -1.31 4.55 11.29
C ILE A 90 -1.28 5.76 10.34
N LEU A 91 -1.87 6.88 10.74
CA LEU A 91 -1.86 8.10 9.93
C LEU A 91 -0.44 8.62 9.69
N ILE A 92 0.39 8.67 10.73
CA ILE A 92 1.80 9.09 10.62
C ILE A 92 2.57 8.16 9.69
N TYR A 93 2.32 6.85 9.74
CA TYR A 93 2.90 5.89 8.81
C TYR A 93 2.46 6.13 7.37
N LEU A 94 1.18 6.39 7.11
CA LEU A 94 0.67 6.73 5.77
C LEU A 94 1.35 8.00 5.23
N MET A 95 1.42 9.06 6.04
CA MET A 95 2.14 10.29 5.67
C MET A 95 3.62 10.05 5.37
N PHE A 96 4.26 9.12 6.08
CA PHE A 96 5.64 8.71 5.79
C PHE A 96 5.77 8.03 4.43
N LEU A 97 4.82 7.14 4.07
CA LEU A 97 4.78 6.48 2.77
C LEU A 97 4.56 7.47 1.62
N GLU A 98 3.78 8.54 1.85
CA GLU A 98 3.52 9.60 0.88
C GLU A 98 4.68 10.59 0.70
N SER A 99 5.76 10.46 1.49
CA SER A 99 6.93 11.31 1.29
C SER A 99 7.61 11.01 -0.05
N GLU A 100 8.08 12.05 -0.75
CA GLU A 100 8.77 11.93 -2.06
C GLU A 100 9.92 10.91 -2.03
N ARG A 101 10.66 10.88 -0.90
CA ARG A 101 11.75 9.91 -0.69
C ARG A 101 11.22 8.49 -0.67
N MET A 102 10.11 8.26 0.04
CA MET A 102 9.56 6.92 0.20
C MET A 102 8.86 6.45 -1.08
N GLU A 103 8.20 7.34 -1.81
CA GLU A 103 7.64 7.04 -3.14
C GLU A 103 8.72 6.48 -4.09
N LYS A 104 9.87 7.15 -4.18
CA LYS A 104 11.04 6.67 -4.95
C LYS A 104 11.56 5.31 -4.45
N GLN A 105 11.54 5.09 -3.13
CA GLN A 105 11.99 3.82 -2.55
C GLN A 105 11.01 2.67 -2.85
N ILE A 106 9.71 2.92 -2.75
CA ILE A 106 8.65 1.96 -3.05
C ILE A 106 8.74 1.53 -4.51
N ASP A 107 8.87 2.50 -5.43
CA ASP A 107 9.04 2.20 -6.86
C ASP A 107 10.25 1.31 -7.13
N LYS A 108 11.39 1.63 -6.52
CA LYS A 108 12.61 0.81 -6.63
C LYS A 108 12.40 -0.59 -6.07
N ASP A 109 11.77 -0.70 -4.90
CA ASP A 109 11.53 -1.97 -4.21
C ASP A 109 10.58 -2.87 -5.01
N LEU A 110 9.52 -2.30 -5.58
CA LEU A 110 8.58 -3.03 -6.42
C LEU A 110 9.24 -3.51 -7.72
N HIS A 111 10.06 -2.66 -8.35
CA HIS A 111 10.81 -3.05 -9.55
C HIS A 111 11.80 -4.18 -9.25
N GLN A 112 12.58 -4.07 -8.16
CA GLN A 112 13.50 -5.12 -7.73
C GLN A 112 12.79 -6.43 -7.38
N TYR A 113 11.65 -6.33 -6.69
CA TYR A 113 10.83 -7.49 -6.36
C TYR A 113 10.31 -8.19 -7.63
N GLY A 114 9.84 -7.41 -8.61
CA GLY A 114 9.42 -7.92 -9.91
C GLY A 114 10.53 -8.69 -10.62
N LEU A 115 11.74 -8.12 -10.72
CA LEU A 115 12.90 -8.77 -11.34
C LEU A 115 13.29 -10.09 -10.62
N ALA A 116 13.21 -10.11 -9.29
CA ALA A 116 13.56 -11.29 -8.49
C ALA A 116 12.56 -12.44 -8.67
N GLN A 117 11.29 -12.13 -8.89
CA GLN A 117 10.24 -13.15 -9.09
C GLN A 117 10.13 -13.64 -10.53
N THR A 118 10.49 -12.83 -11.52
CA THR A 118 10.37 -13.21 -12.94
C THR A 118 11.59 -13.91 -13.50
N GLY A 119 12.71 -13.99 -12.75
CA GLY A 119 13.90 -14.77 -13.11
C GLY A 119 14.39 -14.55 -14.54
N ASN A 120 15.29 -13.58 -14.77
CA ASN A 120 15.90 -13.26 -16.08
C ASN A 120 14.95 -12.94 -17.25
N ASP A 121 13.63 -13.14 -17.16
CA ASP A 121 12.65 -12.55 -18.06
C ASP A 121 12.38 -11.11 -17.60
N SER A 122 13.22 -10.20 -18.07
CA SER A 122 13.18 -8.75 -17.81
C SER A 122 11.86 -8.10 -18.18
N ASP A 123 11.08 -8.72 -19.07
CA ASP A 123 9.89 -8.11 -19.64
C ASP A 123 8.68 -8.17 -18.71
N MET A 124 8.56 -9.17 -17.81
CA MET A 124 7.34 -9.35 -17.00
C MET A 124 7.27 -8.45 -15.75
N GLY A 125 8.41 -8.13 -15.13
CA GLY A 125 8.46 -7.27 -13.95
C GLY A 125 8.12 -5.82 -14.26
N ASP A 126 8.65 -5.31 -15.38
CA ASP A 126 8.26 -4.02 -15.93
C ASP A 126 6.83 -4.05 -16.47
N LEU A 127 6.35 -5.18 -17.00
CA LEU A 127 4.97 -5.30 -17.47
C LEU A 127 3.97 -5.12 -16.33
N ALA A 128 4.14 -5.77 -15.17
CA ALA A 128 3.16 -5.67 -14.09
C ALA A 128 3.05 -4.24 -13.53
N SER A 129 4.19 -3.58 -13.27
CA SER A 129 4.20 -2.19 -12.78
C SER A 129 3.72 -1.19 -13.83
N CYS A 130 4.20 -1.32 -15.08
CA CYS A 130 3.70 -0.50 -16.20
C CYS A 130 2.22 -0.77 -16.47
N TYR A 131 1.74 -1.99 -16.29
CA TYR A 131 0.35 -2.37 -16.51
C TYR A 131 -0.56 -1.82 -15.42
N ILE A 132 -0.17 -1.90 -14.14
CA ILE A 132 -0.92 -1.30 -13.04
C ILE A 132 -0.97 0.22 -13.22
N ARG A 133 0.16 0.87 -13.49
CA ARG A 133 0.18 2.32 -13.76
C ARG A 133 -0.61 2.69 -15.02
N ALA A 134 -0.49 1.93 -16.11
CA ALA A 134 -1.23 2.17 -17.34
C ALA A 134 -2.74 1.96 -17.15
N LYS A 135 -3.16 0.96 -16.38
CA LYS A 135 -4.57 0.71 -16.05
C LYS A 135 -5.14 1.75 -15.11
N MET A 136 -4.41 2.17 -14.08
CA MET A 136 -4.82 3.29 -13.22
C MET A 136 -4.91 4.60 -14.00
N ALA A 137 -3.95 4.86 -14.90
CA ALA A 137 -3.98 6.04 -15.78
C ALA A 137 -5.11 5.98 -16.82
N GLN A 138 -5.44 4.80 -17.34
CA GLN A 138 -6.59 4.58 -18.22
C GLN A 138 -7.90 4.84 -17.47
N LEU A 139 -8.04 4.26 -16.28
CA LEU A 139 -9.20 4.42 -15.42
C LEU A 139 -9.42 5.90 -15.03
N GLY A 140 -8.34 6.62 -14.69
CA GLY A 140 -8.39 8.05 -14.41
C GLY A 140 -8.84 8.91 -15.60
N ARG A 141 -8.61 8.46 -16.84
CA ARG A 141 -9.12 9.12 -18.06
C ARG A 141 -10.59 8.83 -18.31
N GLU A 142 -11.03 7.60 -18.06
CA GLU A 142 -12.43 7.20 -18.20
C GLU A 142 -13.32 7.92 -17.17
N ILE A 143 -12.86 8.04 -15.92
CA ILE A 143 -13.53 8.84 -14.87
C ILE A 143 -13.62 10.32 -15.26
N LYS A 144 -12.52 10.94 -15.74
CA LYS A 144 -12.55 12.33 -16.23
C LYS A 144 -13.40 12.55 -17.49
N GLY A 145 -13.70 11.49 -18.23
CA GLY A 145 -14.58 11.53 -19.40
C GLY A 145 -16.07 11.48 -19.04
N LEU A 146 -16.40 10.90 -17.88
CA LEU A 146 -17.78 10.84 -17.35
C LEU A 146 -18.23 12.20 -16.78
N ASP A 147 -17.31 13.03 -16.27
CA ASP A 147 -17.60 14.40 -15.80
C ASP A 147 -17.93 15.41 -16.93
N LYS A 148 -17.82 15.01 -18.21
CA LYS A 148 -18.00 15.90 -19.38
C LYS A 148 -19.22 15.57 -20.25
N LYS A 149 -20.13 14.72 -19.80
CA LYS A 149 -21.44 14.48 -20.43
C LYS A 149 -22.57 14.85 -19.50
#